data_AF-A0A3G9GK40-F1
#
_entry.id   AF-A0A3G9GK40-F1
#
_cell.length_a   1.000
_cell.length_b   1.000
_cell.length_c   1.000
_cell.angle_alpha   90.00
_cell.angle_beta   90.00
_cell.angle_gamma   90.00
#
_symmetry.space_group_name_H-M   'P 1'
#
loop_
_entity.id
_entity.type
_entity.pdbx_description
1 polymer ?
#
loop_
_entity_poly.entity_id
_entity_poly.type
_entity_poly.pdbx_seq_one_letter_code
_entity_poly.pdbx_strand_id
1 'polypeptide(L)'
;MPDWPHQVLHLSDGSVQALSAWQQAEKWQQTHEATPDKFGLDNKEAMMQLLYQMQLLADEENLLSEPERNAFIDEKLQNTGKTNNHLKGN
;
A
#
# COMPACT_ATOMS: atom_id res chain seq x y z
N MET A 1 34.56 -16.29 20.24
CA MET A 1 33.25 -15.75 19.81
C MET A 1 32.75 -16.64 18.69
N PRO A 2 31.49 -17.11 18.68
CA PRO A 2 31.01 -17.92 17.58
C PRO A 2 30.82 -17.02 16.34
N ASP A 3 31.47 -17.40 15.25
CA ASP A 3 31.35 -16.77 13.93
C ASP A 3 29.94 -17.08 13.41
N TRP A 4 29.02 -16.13 13.55
CA TRP A 4 27.67 -16.31 13.03
C TRP A 4 27.76 -16.27 11.51
N PRO A 5 27.30 -17.29 10.77
CA PRO A 5 27.36 -17.25 9.32
C PRO A 5 26.53 -16.07 8.85
N HIS A 6 27.20 -15.05 8.29
CA HIS A 6 26.56 -13.94 7.61
C HIS A 6 25.92 -14.49 6.33
N GLN A 7 24.74 -15.10 6.46
CA GLN A 7 23.91 -15.44 5.33
C GLN A 7 23.47 -14.12 4.70
N VAL A 8 24.11 -13.77 3.60
CA VAL A 8 23.66 -12.69 2.74
C VAL A 8 22.32 -13.12 2.17
N LEU A 9 21.25 -12.45 2.61
CA LEU A 9 19.91 -12.64 2.07
C LEU A 9 19.89 -12.09 0.64
N HIS A 10 19.99 -12.99 -0.34
CA HIS A 10 19.75 -12.68 -1.74
C HIS A 10 18.25 -12.55 -1.96
N LEU A 11 17.73 -11.33 -1.84
CA LEU A 11 16.36 -11.02 -2.17
C LEU A 11 16.23 -10.89 -3.70
N SER A 12 15.17 -11.47 -4.26
CA SER A 12 14.82 -11.23 -5.66
C SER A 12 14.32 -9.79 -5.83
N ASP A 13 14.46 -9.20 -7.02
CA ASP A 13 13.98 -7.85 -7.30
C ASP A 13 12.47 -7.71 -7.01
N GLY A 14 11.68 -8.74 -7.28
CA GLY A 14 10.26 -8.77 -6.93
C GLY A 14 10.00 -8.76 -5.41
N SER A 15 10.87 -9.39 -4.62
CA SER A 15 10.80 -9.33 -3.15
C SER A 15 11.15 -7.94 -2.63
N VAL A 16 12.12 -7.27 -3.24
CA VAL A 16 12.50 -5.88 -2.91
C VAL A 16 11.36 -4.92 -3.25
N GLN A 17 10.73 -5.07 -4.42
CA GLN A 17 9.56 -4.29 -4.81
C GLN A 17 8.39 -4.48 -3.84
N ALA A 18 8.07 -5.74 -3.49
CA ALA A 18 7.01 -6.02 -2.54
C ALA A 18 7.27 -5.40 -1.16
N LEU A 19 8.51 -5.47 -0.66
CA LEU A 19 8.87 -4.83 0.62
C LEU A 19 8.79 -3.31 0.53
N SER A 20 9.22 -2.72 -0.59
CA SER A 20 9.17 -1.27 -0.81
C SER A 20 7.74 -0.74 -0.85
N ALA A 21 6.88 -1.41 -1.62
CA ALA A 21 5.46 -1.05 -1.72
C ALA A 21 4.73 -1.21 -0.37
N TRP A 22 5.08 -2.24 0.42
CA TRP A 22 4.52 -2.39 1.77
C TRP A 22 4.95 -1.26 2.70
N GLN A 23 6.24 -0.92 2.72
CA GLN A 23 6.76 0.16 3.53
C GLN A 23 6.10 1.52 3.17
N GLN A 24 5.88 1.77 1.87
CA GLN A 24 5.24 2.99 1.40
C GLN A 24 3.75 3.03 1.82
N ALA A 25 3.06 1.90 1.79
CA ALA A 25 1.70 1.77 2.30
C ALA A 25 1.63 2.08 3.81
N GLU A 26 2.58 1.59 4.61
CA GLU A 26 2.66 1.90 6.04
C GLU A 26 2.94 3.39 6.30
N LYS A 27 3.88 3.97 5.56
CA LYS A 27 4.19 5.41 5.66
C LYS A 27 2.97 6.26 5.34
N TRP A 28 2.22 5.91 4.29
CA TRP A 28 1.00 6.60 3.91
C TRP A 28 -0.06 6.47 5.01
N GLN A 29 -0.26 5.26 5.55
CA GLN A 29 -1.21 4.99 6.64
C GLN A 29 -0.92 5.84 7.88
N GLN A 30 0.36 5.94 8.27
CA GLN A 30 0.80 6.74 9.42
C GLN A 30 0.63 8.25 9.17
N THR A 31 0.92 8.71 7.95
CA THR A 31 0.87 10.13 7.58
C THR A 31 -0.57 10.65 7.50
N HIS A 32 -1.50 9.83 7.00
CA HIS A 32 -2.90 10.22 6.77
C HIS A 32 -3.83 9.78 7.91
N GLU A 33 -3.26 9.24 9.00
CA GLU A 33 -3.99 8.63 10.11
C GLU A 33 -5.12 7.73 9.60
N ALA A 34 -4.79 6.91 8.61
CA ALA A 34 -5.75 6.12 7.87
C ALA A 34 -6.29 5.02 8.78
N THR A 35 -7.60 4.96 8.92
CA THR A 35 -8.31 3.91 9.65
C THR A 35 -9.22 3.15 8.70
N PRO A 36 -9.47 1.85 8.95
CA PRO A 36 -10.37 1.05 8.11
C PRO A 36 -11.76 1.70 7.95
N ASP A 37 -12.27 2.32 9.02
CA ASP A 37 -13.56 3.01 9.02
C ASP A 37 -13.65 4.15 7.99
N LYS A 38 -12.56 4.89 7.76
CA LYS A 38 -12.51 5.97 6.76
C LYS A 38 -12.74 5.46 5.33
N PHE A 39 -12.48 4.18 5.08
CA PHE A 39 -12.63 3.54 3.76
C PHE A 39 -13.79 2.54 3.71
N GLY A 40 -14.57 2.41 4.80
CA GLY A 40 -15.63 1.41 4.90
C GLY A 40 -15.10 -0.03 4.82
N LEU A 41 -13.87 -0.27 5.30
CA LEU A 41 -13.22 -1.58 5.31
C LEU A 41 -13.38 -2.24 6.68
N ASP A 42 -13.51 -3.57 6.67
CA ASP A 42 -13.82 -4.34 7.88
C ASP A 42 -12.65 -4.41 8.87
N ASN A 43 -11.41 -4.30 8.40
CA ASN A 43 -10.22 -4.43 9.25
C ASN A 43 -8.98 -3.74 8.66
N LYS A 44 -7.94 -3.63 9.51
CA LYS A 44 -6.64 -3.03 9.15
C LYS A 44 -5.92 -3.78 8.05
N GLU A 45 -6.07 -5.10 7.99
CA GLU A 45 -5.42 -5.92 6.97
C GLU A 45 -5.96 -5.59 5.57
N ALA A 46 -7.27 -5.49 5.40
CA ALA A 46 -7.91 -5.09 4.15
C ALA A 46 -7.47 -3.68 3.71
N MET A 47 -7.34 -2.75 4.65
CA MET A 47 -6.81 -1.42 4.37
C MET A 47 -5.35 -1.47 3.91
N MET A 48 -4.50 -2.23 4.60
CA MET A 48 -3.10 -2.38 4.23
C MET A 48 -2.92 -3.08 2.88
N GLN A 49 -3.74 -4.11 2.58
CA GLN A 49 -3.76 -4.78 1.29
C GLN A 49 -4.17 -3.83 0.16
N LEU A 50 -5.19 -3.00 0.40
CA LEU A 50 -5.63 -1.99 -0.56
C LEU A 50 -4.52 -0.97 -0.83
N LEU A 51 -3.91 -0.41 0.22
CA LEU A 51 -2.81 0.54 0.09
C LEU A 51 -1.60 -0.09 -0.61
N TYR A 52 -1.25 -1.32 -0.26
CA TYR A 52 -0.18 -2.07 -0.91
C TYR A 52 -0.40 -2.22 -2.42
N GLN A 53 -1.61 -2.61 -2.84
CA GLN A 53 -1.96 -2.68 -4.26
C GLN A 53 -1.85 -1.32 -4.96
N MET A 54 -2.27 -0.24 -4.30
CA MET A 54 -2.15 1.11 -4.87
C MET A 54 -0.69 1.56 -5.00
N GLN A 55 0.18 1.18 -4.06
CA GLN A 55 1.62 1.45 -4.15
C GLN A 55 2.26 0.69 -5.31
N LEU A 56 1.90 -0.58 -5.52
CA LEU A 56 2.36 -1.36 -6.68
C LEU A 56 1.89 -0.74 -8.00
N LEU A 57 0.63 -0.33 -8.09
CA LEU A 57 0.11 0.35 -9.28
C LEU A 57 0.82 1.69 -9.54
N ALA A 58 1.13 2.45 -8.48
CA ALA A 58 1.89 3.68 -8.61
C ALA A 58 3.33 3.43 -9.10
N ASP A 59 3.95 2.33 -8.67
CA ASP A 59 5.27 1.90 -9.18
C ASP A 59 5.19 1.46 -10.65
N GLU A 60 4.13 0.76 -11.07
CA GLU A 60 3.88 0.39 -12.47
C GLU A 60 3.68 1.61 -13.39
N GLU A 61 2.99 2.64 -12.91
CA GLU A 61 2.81 3.92 -13.60
C GLU A 61 4.07 4.81 -13.55
N ASN A 62 5.17 4.30 -12.98
CA ASN A 62 6.46 4.98 -12.83
C ASN A 62 6.34 6.34 -12.12
N LEU A 63 5.40 6.44 -11.18
CA LEU A 63 5.22 7.62 -10.34
C LEU A 63 6.30 7.62 -9.26
N LEU A 64 7.41 8.31 -9.52
CA LEU A 64 8.57 8.31 -8.61
C LEU A 64 8.52 9.43 -7.56
N SER A 65 7.67 10.45 -7.73
CA SER A 65 7.56 11.53 -6.75
C SER A 65 6.50 11.23 -5.68
N GLU A 66 6.84 11.46 -4.41
CA GLU A 66 5.89 11.28 -3.30
C GLU A 66 4.57 12.06 -3.49
N PRO A 67 4.57 13.33 -3.98
CA PRO A 67 3.33 14.07 -4.20
C PRO A 67 2.42 13.44 -5.26
N GLU A 68 2.99 13.02 -6.40
CA GLU A 68 2.22 12.42 -7.49
C GLU A 68 1.66 11.06 -7.09
N ARG A 69 2.46 10.26 -6.36
CA ARG A 69 1.99 8.98 -5.80
C ARG A 69 0.86 9.17 -4.81
N ASN A 70 1.00 10.11 -3.88
CA ASN A 70 -0.04 10.38 -2.89
C ASN A 70 -1.33 10.84 -3.57
N ALA A 71 -1.24 11.73 -4.56
CA ALA A 71 -2.39 12.18 -5.34
C ALA A 71 -3.06 11.02 -6.10
N PHE A 72 -2.28 10.14 -6.72
CA PHE A 72 -2.79 8.95 -7.41
C PHE A 72 -3.49 8.00 -6.44
N ILE A 73 -2.88 7.72 -5.29
CA ILE A 73 -3.46 6.86 -4.26
C ILE A 73 -4.76 7.47 -3.72
N ASP A 74 -4.79 8.77 -3.44
CA ASP A 74 -5.98 9.48 -2.98
C ASP A 74 -7.12 9.38 -4.01
N GLU A 75 -6.82 9.61 -5.29
CA GLU A 75 -7.80 9.49 -6.39
C GLU A 75 -8.36 8.07 -6.48
N LYS A 76 -7.48 7.06 -6.42
CA LYS A 76 -7.90 5.65 -6.47
C LYS A 76 -8.74 5.28 -5.27
N LEU A 77 -8.32 5.64 -4.06
CA LEU A 77 -9.06 5.37 -2.81
C LEU A 77 -10.45 6.00 -2.82
N GLN A 78 -10.58 7.24 -3.32
CA GLN A 78 -11.89 7.89 -3.49
C GLN A 78 -12.79 7.16 -4.49
N ASN A 79 -12.22 6.60 -5.56
CA ASN A 79 -12.98 5.81 -6.53
C ASN A 79 -13.39 4.44 -5.97
N THR A 80 -12.56 3.79 -5.18
CA THR A 80 -12.88 2.51 -4.51
C THR A 80 -13.96 2.68 -3.44
N GLY A 81 -13.99 3.82 -2.73
CA GLY A 81 -15.06 4.15 -1.80
C GLY A 81 -16.42 4.36 -2.48
N LYS A 82 -16.42 4.80 -3.75
CA LYS A 82 -17.66 5.00 -4.54
C LYS A 82 -18.23 3.69 -5.09
N THR A 83 -17.38 2.71 -5.43
CA THR A 83 -17.84 1.41 -5.96
C THR A 83 -18.50 0.54 -4.88
N ASN A 84 -18.05 0.62 -3.63
CA ASN A 84 -18.67 -0.11 -2.52
C ASN A 84 -20.06 0.43 -2.11
N ASN A 85 -20.34 1.71 -2.37
CA ASN A 85 -21.68 2.28 -2.16
C ASN A 85 -22.70 1.87 -3.24
N HIS A 86 -22.25 1.31 -4.37
CA HIS A 86 -23.16 0.82 -5.41
C HIS A 86 -23.64 -0.62 -5.19
N LEU A 87 -23.09 -1.32 -4.18
CA LEU A 87 -23.44 -2.71 -3.86
C LEU A 87 -24.28 -2.85 -2.57
N LYS A 88 -24.56 -1.76 -1.86
CA LYS A 88 -25.47 -1.70 -0.68
C LYS A 88 -26.83 -1.08 -1.01
N GLY A 89 -27.31 -1.28 -2.24
CA GLY A 89 -28.60 -0.77 -2.70
C GLY A 89 -29.29 -1.76 -3.62
N ASN A 90 -29.73 -2.90 -3.08
CA ASN A 90 -30.88 -3.66 -3.57
C ASN A 90 -31.36 -4.63 -2.50
#